data_AF-A0A6N3EV46-F1
#
_entry.id   AF-A0A6N3EV46-F1
#
_cell.length_a   1.000
_cell.length_b   1.000
_cell.length_c   1.000
_cell.angle_alpha   90.00
_cell.angle_beta   90.00
_cell.angle_gamma   90.00
#
_symmetry.space_group_name_H-M   'P 1'
#
loop_
_entity.id
_entity.type
_entity.pdbx_description
1 polymer ?
#
loop_
_entity_poly.entity_id
_entity_poly.type
_entity_poly.pdbx_seq_one_letter_code
_entity_poly.pdbx_strand_id
1 'polypeptide(L)'
;MKFTILGFSHPAAYDLGLDINDLAILRWYIDFKESGYMNKKVIDGKEFYLVIYEYVLEDLPILGMKKDAVYRRFKKMCDKKILERRTINEGGKFPYFAIGENYAKLVDFTFIDEFIANLNNDDNAS
;
A
#
# COMPACT_ATOMS: atom_id res chain seq x y z
N MET A 1 3.36 7.08 -21.63
CA MET A 1 2.36 6.62 -20.62
C MET A 1 3.02 6.50 -19.26
N LYS A 2 2.27 6.62 -18.16
CA LYS A 2 2.79 6.47 -16.79
C LYS A 2 2.24 5.20 -16.16
N PHE A 3 3.08 4.17 -16.05
CA PHE A 3 2.70 2.86 -15.52
C PHE A 3 2.91 2.71 -14.02
N THR A 4 3.72 3.60 -13.42
CA THR A 4 4.06 3.56 -12.00
C THR A 4 3.71 4.87 -11.31
N ILE A 5 3.27 4.78 -10.06
CA ILE A 5 3.00 5.92 -9.20
C ILE A 5 3.34 5.56 -7.75
N LEU A 6 4.24 6.33 -7.14
CA LEU A 6 4.76 6.06 -5.78
C LEU A 6 5.32 4.64 -5.61
N GLY A 7 5.90 4.08 -6.68
CA GLY A 7 6.45 2.72 -6.71
C GLY A 7 5.42 1.60 -6.91
N PHE A 8 4.16 1.94 -7.23
CA PHE A 8 3.09 0.96 -7.46
C PHE A 8 2.57 1.01 -8.90
N SER A 9 2.07 -0.13 -9.39
CA SER A 9 1.37 -0.28 -10.67
C SER A 9 0.12 0.61 -10.68
N HIS A 10 0.13 1.60 -11.57
CA HIS A 10 -0.97 2.56 -11.72
C HIS A 10 -2.27 1.88 -12.19
N PRO A 11 -2.26 0.97 -13.19
CA PRO A 11 -3.46 0.21 -13.57
C PRO A 11 -4.02 -0.64 -12.42
N ALA A 12 -3.18 -1.39 -11.71
CA ALA A 12 -3.63 -2.22 -10.60
C ALA A 12 -4.20 -1.38 -9.44
N ALA A 13 -3.59 -0.22 -9.15
CA ALA A 13 -4.11 0.72 -8.15
C ALA A 13 -5.49 1.25 -8.54
N TYR A 14 -5.69 1.58 -9.81
CA TYR A 14 -6.99 1.99 -10.34
C TYR A 14 -8.04 0.89 -10.21
N ASP A 15 -7.72 -0.34 -10.63
CA ASP A 15 -8.63 -1.49 -10.55
C ASP A 15 -9.01 -1.86 -9.10
N LEU A 16 -8.07 -1.69 -8.17
CA LEU A 16 -8.31 -1.86 -6.73
C LEU A 16 -9.07 -0.66 -6.11
N GLY A 17 -9.27 0.42 -6.88
CA GLY A 17 -9.99 1.63 -6.47
C GLY A 17 -9.21 2.50 -5.49
N LEU A 18 -7.88 2.52 -5.58
CA LEU A 18 -7.00 3.35 -4.75
C LEU A 18 -6.82 4.74 -5.37
N ASP A 19 -6.79 5.77 -4.53
CA ASP A 19 -6.40 7.12 -4.93
C ASP A 19 -4.92 7.40 -4.56
N ILE A 20 -4.41 8.57 -4.96
CA ILE A 20 -3.02 8.95 -4.68
C ILE A 20 -2.68 9.00 -3.18
N ASN A 21 -3.64 9.35 -2.33
CA ASN A 21 -3.43 9.44 -0.89
C ASN A 21 -3.38 8.04 -0.26
N ASP A 22 -4.17 7.09 -0.76
CA ASP A 22 -4.04 5.68 -0.37
C ASP A 22 -2.63 5.17 -0.70
N LEU A 23 -2.14 5.47 -1.90
CA LEU A 23 -0.81 5.06 -2.35
C LEU A 23 0.31 5.75 -1.56
N ALA A 24 0.16 7.02 -1.19
CA ALA A 24 1.12 7.72 -0.34
C ALA A 24 1.23 7.08 1.05
N ILE A 25 0.08 6.75 1.66
CA ILE A 25 0.06 6.08 2.97
C ILE A 25 0.60 4.66 2.87
N LEU A 26 0.27 3.93 1.81
CA LEU A 26 0.81 2.60 1.58
C LEU A 26 2.33 2.66 1.40
N ARG A 27 2.85 3.59 0.61
CA ARG A 27 4.29 3.78 0.42
C ARG A 27 5.00 4.06 1.74
N TRP A 28 4.49 5.01 2.52
CA TRP A 28 4.97 5.29 3.87
C TRP A 28 5.00 4.04 4.76
N TYR A 29 3.93 3.24 4.74
CA TYR A 29 3.86 2.01 5.52
C TYR A 29 4.93 1.00 5.10
N ILE A 30 5.14 0.78 3.79
CA ILE A 30 6.16 -0.16 3.30
C ILE A 30 7.57 0.35 3.66
N ASP A 31 7.86 1.63 3.42
CA ASP A 31 9.17 2.20 3.73
C ASP A 31 9.49 2.10 5.23
N PHE A 32 8.52 2.45 6.09
CA PHE A 32 8.74 2.39 7.53
C PHE A 32 8.87 0.95 8.03
N LYS A 33 8.06 0.02 7.49
CA LYS A 33 8.18 -1.42 7.76
C LYS A 33 9.57 -1.95 7.37
N GLU A 34 10.09 -1.56 6.21
CA GLU A 34 11.39 -2.00 5.68
C GLU A 34 12.59 -1.35 6.40
N SER A 35 12.39 -0.19 7.03
CA SER A 35 13.43 0.47 7.82
C SER A 35 13.90 -0.32 9.05
N GLY A 36 13.10 -1.28 9.53
CA GLY A 36 13.38 -2.08 10.73
C GLY A 36 13.02 -1.40 12.06
N TYR A 37 12.63 -0.12 12.04
CA TYR A 37 12.30 0.64 13.26
C TYR A 37 10.83 0.51 13.69
N MET A 38 9.97 -0.06 12.84
CA MET A 38 8.55 -0.21 13.14
C MET A 38 8.29 -1.40 14.08
N ASN A 39 7.66 -1.12 15.22
CA ASN A 39 7.30 -2.17 16.19
C ASN A 39 6.48 -3.27 15.53
N LYS A 40 6.91 -4.53 15.66
CA LYS A 40 6.26 -5.69 15.05
C LYS A 40 5.97 -6.80 16.04
N LYS A 41 5.03 -7.67 15.68
CA LYS A 41 4.68 -8.89 16.40
C LYS A 41 4.45 -10.02 15.43
N VAL A 42 4.79 -11.23 15.87
CA VAL A 42 4.46 -12.45 15.15
C VAL A 42 3.13 -12.96 15.68
N ILE A 43 2.14 -13.13 14.81
CA ILE A 43 0.80 -13.64 15.11
C ILE A 43 0.52 -14.74 14.10
N ASP A 44 0.23 -15.95 14.56
CA ASP A 44 -0.01 -17.13 13.71
C ASP A 44 1.10 -17.36 12.65
N GLY A 45 2.35 -17.13 13.05
CA GLY A 45 3.53 -17.29 12.17
C GLY A 45 3.74 -16.16 11.16
N LYS A 46 2.92 -15.10 11.19
CA LYS A 46 3.01 -13.94 10.28
C LYS A 46 3.39 -12.66 11.04
N GLU A 47 4.28 -11.86 10.46
CA GLU A 47 4.67 -10.56 11.03
C GLU A 47 3.60 -9.50 10.76
N PHE A 48 3.16 -8.82 11.83
CA PHE A 48 2.30 -7.64 11.77
C PHE A 48 2.98 -6.46 12.46
N TYR A 49 2.76 -5.26 11.93
CA TYR A 49 3.46 -4.04 12.30
C TYR A 49 2.50 -2.99 12.86
N LEU A 50 2.87 -2.38 13.98
CA LEU A 50 2.05 -1.38 14.67
C LEU A 50 1.97 -0.10 13.86
N VAL A 51 0.75 0.31 13.50
CA VAL A 51 0.53 1.62 12.87
C VAL A 51 -0.07 2.58 13.89
N ILE A 52 0.64 3.67 14.13
CA ILE A 52 0.14 4.84 14.86
C ILE A 52 -0.25 5.88 13.80
N TYR A 53 -1.53 6.22 13.72
CA TYR A 53 -2.04 7.08 12.64
C TYR A 53 -1.53 8.52 12.73
N GLU A 54 -1.18 8.98 13.93
CA GLU A 54 -0.54 10.26 14.17
C GLU A 54 0.81 10.37 13.46
N TYR A 55 1.61 9.31 13.40
CA TYR A 55 2.89 9.33 12.69
C TYR A 55 2.71 9.53 11.18
N VAL A 56 1.62 9.02 10.60
CA VAL A 56 1.27 9.31 9.19
C VAL A 56 1.01 10.80 8.99
N LEU A 57 0.34 11.45 9.96
CA LEU A 57 0.03 12.87 9.87
C LEU A 57 1.28 13.74 10.08
N GLU A 58 2.19 13.31 10.95
CA GLU A 58 3.46 13.98 11.23
C GLU A 58 4.43 13.87 10.04
N ASP A 59 4.53 12.68 9.43
CA ASP A 59 5.44 12.43 8.31
C ASP A 59 4.87 12.90 6.97
N LEU A 60 3.54 12.87 6.79
CA LEU A 60 2.85 13.29 5.57
C LEU A 60 1.83 14.42 5.80
N PRO A 61 2.24 15.57 6.37
CA PRO A 61 1.34 16.67 6.68
C PRO A 61 0.70 17.27 5.41
N ILE A 62 1.37 17.12 4.26
CA ILE A 62 0.87 17.56 2.94
C ILE A 62 -0.48 16.93 2.56
N LEU A 63 -0.82 15.76 3.13
CA LEU A 63 -2.10 15.12 2.84
C LEU A 63 -3.28 15.90 3.46
N GLY A 64 -3.02 16.81 4.41
CA GLY A 64 -4.06 17.68 5.00
C GLY A 64 -5.21 16.92 5.66
N MET A 65 -4.94 15.72 6.17
CA MET A 65 -5.97 14.81 6.68
C MET A 65 -6.12 14.88 8.20
N LYS A 66 -7.31 14.49 8.67
CA LYS A 66 -7.55 14.17 10.09
C LYS A 66 -7.24 12.69 10.34
N LYS A 67 -6.97 12.33 11.60
CA LYS A 67 -6.71 10.94 12.03
C LYS A 67 -7.74 9.93 11.52
N ASP A 68 -9.03 10.29 11.59
CA ASP A 68 -10.11 9.41 11.10
C ASP A 68 -10.06 9.15 9.59
N ALA A 69 -9.54 10.09 8.81
CA ALA A 69 -9.35 9.89 7.37
C ALA A 69 -8.20 8.90 7.10
N VAL A 70 -7.09 9.01 7.82
CA VAL A 70 -5.99 8.02 7.76
C VAL A 70 -6.50 6.62 8.14
N TYR A 71 -7.24 6.52 9.25
CA TYR A 71 -7.88 5.26 9.67
C TYR A 71 -8.74 4.64 8.57
N ARG A 72 -9.62 5.44 7.93
CA ARG A 72 -10.49 4.96 6.85
C ARG A 72 -9.71 4.45 5.63
N ARG A 73 -8.55 5.02 5.33
CA ARG A 73 -7.67 4.57 4.23
C ARG A 73 -7.00 3.23 4.54
N PHE A 74 -6.48 3.04 5.76
CA PHE A 74 -6.03 1.71 6.20
C PHE A 74 -7.17 0.69 6.17
N LYS A 75 -8.36 1.05 6.65
CA LYS A 75 -9.53 0.17 6.58
C LYS A 75 -9.88 -0.19 5.13
N LYS A 76 -9.90 0.80 4.22
CA LYS A 76 -10.13 0.58 2.78
C LYS A 76 -9.11 -0.42 2.21
N MET A 77 -7.83 -0.26 2.51
CA MET A 77 -6.78 -1.20 2.08
C MET A 77 -6.97 -2.61 2.65
N CYS A 78 -7.53 -2.74 3.86
CA CYS A 78 -7.94 -4.04 4.39
C CYS A 78 -9.15 -4.64 3.68
N ASP A 79 -10.17 -3.83 3.41
CA ASP A 79 -11.36 -4.27 2.67
C ASP A 79 -10.98 -4.75 1.25
N LYS A 80 -9.93 -4.15 0.66
CA LYS A 80 -9.33 -4.54 -0.62
C LYS A 80 -8.29 -5.66 -0.53
N LYS A 81 -8.06 -6.22 0.67
CA LYS A 81 -7.06 -7.26 0.96
C LYS A 81 -5.63 -6.91 0.53
N ILE A 82 -5.29 -5.63 0.50
CA ILE A 82 -3.93 -5.14 0.29
C ILE A 82 -3.16 -5.18 1.61
N LEU A 83 -3.86 -4.91 2.71
CA LEU A 83 -3.36 -5.05 4.07
C LEU A 83 -4.24 -6.03 4.84
N GLU A 84 -3.67 -6.69 5.83
CA GLU A 84 -4.38 -7.51 6.80
C GLU A 84 -4.25 -6.88 8.18
N ARG A 85 -5.36 -6.73 8.91
CA ARG A 85 -5.35 -6.12 10.25
C ARG A 85 -5.51 -7.17 11.35
N ARG A 86 -4.78 -6.97 12.44
CA ARG A 86 -5.04 -7.54 13.76
C ARG A 86 -5.12 -6.42 14.79
N THR A 87 -6.01 -6.56 15.76
CA THR A 87 -6.10 -5.61 16.88
C THR A 87 -5.68 -6.33 18.14
N ILE A 88 -4.68 -5.79 18.84
CA ILE A 88 -4.11 -6.39 20.05
C ILE A 88 -4.50 -5.51 21.23
N ASN A 89 -4.90 -6.14 22.33
CA ASN A 89 -5.28 -5.45 23.57
C ASN A 89 -4.19 -5.58 24.62
N GLU A 90 -3.39 -4.54 24.82
CA GLU A 90 -2.30 -4.49 25.79
C GLU A 90 -2.29 -3.13 26.50
N GLY A 91 -3.24 -2.94 27.43
CA GLY A 91 -3.48 -1.62 28.05
C GLY A 91 -4.13 -0.61 27.09
N GLY A 92 -4.57 -1.07 25.92
CA GLY A 92 -5.18 -0.29 24.85
C GLY A 92 -5.36 -1.14 23.59
N LYS A 93 -6.22 -0.69 22.66
CA LYS A 93 -6.44 -1.38 21.38
C LYS A 93 -5.50 -0.83 20.31
N PHE A 94 -4.50 -1.60 19.94
CA PHE A 94 -3.48 -1.21 18.97
C PHE A 94 -3.67 -1.94 17.64
N PRO A 95 -3.72 -1.22 16.50
CA PRO A 95 -3.87 -1.85 15.20
C PRO A 95 -2.51 -2.24 14.63
N TYR A 96 -2.35 -3.53 14.36
CA TYR A 96 -1.19 -4.10 13.70
C TYR A 96 -1.58 -4.55 12.29
N PHE A 97 -0.72 -4.28 11.32
CA PHE A 97 -0.97 -4.56 9.90
C PHE A 97 0.12 -5.43 9.29
N ALA A 98 -0.29 -6.34 8.42
CA ALA A 98 0.60 -7.10 7.56
C ALA A 98 0.20 -6.90 6.10
N ILE A 99 1.06 -7.34 5.18
CA ILE A 99 0.74 -7.38 3.74
C ILE A 99 -0.33 -8.43 3.47
N GLY A 100 -1.33 -8.05 2.66
CA GLY A 100 -2.39 -8.92 2.17
C GLY A 100 -2.13 -9.42 0.74
N GLU A 101 -2.98 -10.35 0.29
CA GLU A 101 -2.82 -11.06 -0.99
C GLU A 101 -2.80 -10.13 -2.22
N ASN A 102 -3.55 -9.02 -2.20
CA ASN A 102 -3.65 -8.12 -3.35
C ASN A 102 -2.49 -7.12 -3.44
N TYR A 103 -1.59 -7.04 -2.47
CA TYR A 103 -0.41 -6.19 -2.57
C TYR A 103 0.51 -6.60 -3.73
N ALA A 104 0.63 -7.91 -4.01
CA ALA A 104 1.46 -8.41 -5.10
C ALA A 104 1.09 -7.79 -6.45
N LYS A 105 -0.20 -7.52 -6.69
CA LYS A 105 -0.69 -6.86 -7.92
C LYS A 105 -0.18 -5.43 -8.07
N LEU A 106 0.07 -4.73 -6.96
CA LEU A 106 0.56 -3.36 -6.96
C LEU A 106 2.06 -3.28 -7.27
N VAL A 107 2.79 -4.39 -7.19
CA VAL A 107 4.24 -4.46 -7.47
C VAL A 107 4.57 -5.39 -8.65
N ASP A 108 3.53 -5.87 -9.34
CA ASP A 108 3.66 -6.62 -10.57
C ASP A 108 3.68 -5.64 -11.76
N PHE A 109 4.80 -5.68 -12.50
CA PHE A 109 5.05 -4.83 -13.66
C PHE A 109 5.29 -5.66 -14.94
N THR A 110 5.04 -6.97 -14.90
CA THR A 110 5.24 -7.88 -16.05
C THR A 110 4.46 -7.46 -17.30
N PHE A 111 3.30 -6.81 -17.12
CA PHE A 111 2.48 -6.27 -18.20
C PHE A 111 3.19 -5.19 -19.05
N ILE A 112 4.24 -4.54 -18.51
CA ILE A 112 4.97 -3.50 -19.24
C ILE A 112 5.72 -4.11 -20.43
N ASP A 113 6.29 -5.31 -20.26
CA ASP A 113 7.03 -5.98 -21.33
C ASP A 113 6.11 -6.35 -22.50
N GLU A 114 4.91 -6.86 -22.18
CA GLU A 114 3.86 -7.15 -23.17
C GLU A 114 3.42 -5.87 -23.91
N PHE A 115 3.24 -4.77 -23.17
CA PHE A 115 2.88 -3.48 -23.76
C PHE A 115 3.96 -2.97 -24.74
N ILE A 116 5.24 -3.04 -24.36
CA ILE A 116 6.36 -2.63 -25.22
C ILE A 116 6.44 -3.52 -26.47
N ALA A 117 6.26 -4.84 -26.31
CA ALA A 117 6.26 -5.77 -27.43
C ALA A 117 5.16 -5.42 -28.46
N ASN A 118 3.96 -5.07 -27.99
CA ASN A 118 2.85 -4.70 -28.87
C ASN A 118 3.11 -3.38 -29.64
N LEU A 119 3.68 -2.36 -28.99
CA LEU A 119 4.05 -1.11 -29.67
C LEU A 119 5.04 -1.35 -30.81
N ASN A 120 6.06 -2.18 -30.58
CA ASN A 120 7.08 -2.48 -31.59
C ASN A 120 6.53 -3.27 -32.78
N ASN A 121 5.46 -4.05 -32.59
CA ASN A 121 4.82 -4.79 -33.68
C ASN A 121 3.96 -3.89 -34.57
N ASP A 122 3.33 -2.87 -34.00
CA ASP A 122 2.53 -1.88 -34.75
C ASP A 122 3.41 -0.97 -35.62
N ASP A 123 4.59 -0.57 -35.12
CA ASP A 123 5.55 0.26 -35.88
C ASP A 123 6.18 -0.47 -37.08
N ASN A 124 6.22 -1.81 -37.05
CA ASN A 124 6.72 -2.63 -38.17
C ASN A 124 5.63 -2.98 -39.20
N ALA A 125 4.37 -2.63 -38.94
CA ALA A 125 3.23 -2.88 -39.81
C ALA A 125 2.81 -1.66 -40.66
N SER A 126 3.50 -0.51 -40.49
CA SER A 126 3.28 0.77 -41.18
C SER A 126 4.45 1.17 -42.06
#